data_AF-A0AAV5AA91-F1
#
_entry.id   AF-A0AAV5AA91-F1
#
_cell.length_a   1.000
_cell.length_b   1.000
_cell.length_c   1.000
_cell.angle_alpha   90.00
_cell.angle_beta   90.00
_cell.angle_gamma   90.00
#
_symmetry.space_group_name_H-M   'P 1'
#
loop_
_entity.id
_entity.type
_entity.pdbx_description
1 polymer ?
#
loop_
_entity_poly.entity_id
_entity_poly.type
_entity_poly.pdbx_seq_one_letter_code
_entity_poly.pdbx_strand_id
1 'polypeptide(L)'
;MSYSALPLDEKFKLSSEDLTLLKRIIGIKDNEQLKRHLLEVQVEAYVVLVHPYPCIRKLDFARFKITKHPAYDSVIKLGKERENAIFLDLPCCVGSDSRIVIADGYPRENVITSDLHADYWTIGHKLFKTTPETYPVLFLQGDIFDSNFLNPRVSPVDTPSQIKNPLPSLASSTLTSLTQIQHHVSVIYTSSFFHLFGEYEQQKLAHLFASLLSPLPGSIIFGSQMGTSDTEDHDKSGKIRYTASLGNAFAHSPASWKELWTGKNGPFTPDQVSVQIDAVREERKDIARLFNLGGQPCIVYRHMLIIKQINKLTSSNNWHSWKTDIMILLQSVDSDDIVSGTEEELTDETHKQEWTIKNKQAYTVMWACTDPSYHHLFEGTKLGSVVFKKLKSYFEKSTFSHCVYLWKTFYGTTHDPTLPIHSYIQTVLTNKQRLVNLGLTIEDDEVKDVILMNLDKSFANVKSNLISHTTEPTLEEVKSILSASSEADNVKTEESMMLAMKNK
;
A
#
# COMPACT_ATOMS: atom_id res chain seq x y z
N MET A 1 2.44 7.13 -0.93
CA MET A 1 3.50 6.66 -0.02
C MET A 1 3.15 5.24 0.41
N SER A 2 3.86 4.22 -0.11
CA SER A 2 3.55 2.79 0.12
C SER A 2 4.39 2.27 1.30
N TYR A 3 3.71 1.96 2.41
CA TYR A 3 4.29 1.43 3.66
C TYR A 3 4.61 -0.08 3.52
N SER A 4 5.78 -0.52 4.01
CA SER A 4 6.26 -1.91 3.95
C SER A 4 5.99 -2.70 5.25
N ALA A 5 5.95 -4.01 5.09
CA ALA A 5 5.40 -4.97 6.04
C ALA A 5 6.41 -5.43 7.12
N LEU A 6 6.03 -5.32 8.40
CA LEU A 6 6.75 -5.86 9.56
C LEU A 6 6.78 -7.42 9.52
N PRO A 7 7.83 -8.10 9.98
CA PRO A 7 7.80 -9.56 10.04
C PRO A 7 6.66 -10.07 10.94
N LEU A 8 6.02 -11.17 10.54
CA LEU A 8 4.98 -11.84 11.33
C LEU A 8 5.53 -12.18 12.72
N ASP A 9 4.69 -12.04 13.75
CA ASP A 9 5.08 -12.45 15.09
C ASP A 9 5.13 -13.99 15.14
N GLU A 10 6.31 -14.57 15.34
CA GLU A 10 6.50 -16.02 15.42
C GLU A 10 5.74 -16.66 16.60
N LYS A 11 5.21 -15.87 17.54
CA LYS A 11 4.53 -16.36 18.73
C LYS A 11 3.03 -16.41 18.55
N PHE A 12 2.53 -17.57 18.12
CA PHE A 12 1.13 -17.96 18.24
C PHE A 12 0.69 -17.91 19.72
N LYS A 13 -0.05 -16.86 20.11
CA LYS A 13 -0.61 -16.68 21.47
C LYS A 13 -2.09 -16.33 21.40
N LEU A 14 -2.93 -17.36 21.43
CA LEU A 14 -4.38 -17.28 21.61
C LEU A 14 -4.76 -17.86 22.98
N SER A 15 -5.83 -17.34 23.60
CA SER A 15 -6.31 -17.90 24.86
C SER A 15 -7.01 -19.25 24.66
N SER A 16 -7.21 -20.00 25.74
CA SER A 16 -8.00 -21.24 25.74
C SER A 16 -9.42 -21.02 25.21
N GLU A 17 -10.03 -19.88 25.56
CA GLU A 17 -11.36 -19.53 25.09
C GLU A 17 -11.36 -19.25 23.59
N ASP A 18 -10.43 -18.43 23.09
CA ASP A 18 -10.31 -18.11 21.66
C ASP A 18 -10.10 -19.39 20.83
N LEU A 19 -9.25 -20.30 21.29
CA LEU A 19 -9.06 -21.61 20.64
C LEU A 19 -10.34 -22.44 20.62
N THR A 20 -11.09 -22.47 21.72
CA THR A 20 -12.35 -23.23 21.80
C THR A 20 -13.38 -22.69 20.80
N LEU A 21 -13.50 -21.36 20.70
CA LEU A 21 -14.39 -20.71 19.75
C LEU A 21 -13.95 -20.94 18.31
N LEU A 22 -12.65 -20.84 18.00
CA LEU A 22 -12.12 -21.13 16.67
C LEU A 22 -12.39 -22.56 16.25
N LYS A 23 -12.17 -23.54 17.14
CA LYS A 23 -12.51 -24.95 16.87
C LYS A 23 -13.99 -25.14 16.57
N ARG A 24 -14.86 -24.45 17.32
CA ARG A 24 -16.31 -24.50 17.15
C ARG A 24 -16.74 -23.96 15.78
N ILE A 25 -16.20 -22.81 15.37
CA ILE A 25 -16.63 -22.12 14.14
C ILE A 25 -15.94 -22.70 12.89
N ILE A 26 -14.65 -23.02 12.95
CA ILE A 26 -13.88 -23.51 11.80
C ILE A 26 -14.07 -25.03 11.60
N GLY A 27 -14.43 -25.77 12.67
CA GLY A 27 -14.63 -27.21 12.63
C GLY A 27 -13.33 -28.04 12.67
N ILE A 28 -12.17 -27.41 12.88
CA ILE A 28 -10.89 -28.11 13.07
C ILE A 28 -10.72 -28.43 14.56
N LYS A 29 -10.71 -29.71 14.94
CA LYS A 29 -10.59 -30.13 16.35
C LYS A 29 -9.13 -30.19 16.85
N ASP A 30 -8.21 -30.50 15.95
CA ASP A 30 -6.78 -30.65 16.26
C ASP A 30 -6.08 -29.29 16.41
N ASN A 31 -5.32 -29.12 17.50
CA ASN A 31 -4.67 -27.84 17.82
C ASN A 31 -3.57 -27.48 16.81
N GLU A 32 -2.77 -28.45 16.38
CA GLU A 32 -1.64 -28.19 15.48
C GLU A 32 -2.13 -27.90 14.07
N GLN A 33 -3.16 -28.61 13.60
CA GLN A 33 -3.82 -28.32 12.34
C GLN A 33 -4.48 -26.93 12.35
N LEU A 34 -5.17 -26.57 13.43
CA LEU A 34 -5.78 -25.24 13.57
C LEU A 34 -4.70 -24.15 13.55
N LYS A 35 -3.60 -24.35 14.28
CA LYS A 35 -2.47 -23.41 14.30
C LYS A 35 -1.84 -23.25 12.92
N ARG A 36 -1.55 -24.34 12.20
CA ARG A 36 -1.01 -24.29 10.83
C ARG A 36 -1.95 -23.52 9.90
N HIS A 37 -3.24 -23.84 9.92
CA HIS A 37 -4.26 -23.15 9.14
C HIS A 37 -4.30 -21.64 9.42
N LEU A 38 -4.27 -21.25 10.70
CA LEU A 38 -4.25 -19.83 11.09
C LEU A 38 -2.98 -19.10 10.62
N LEU A 39 -1.82 -19.75 10.68
CA LEU A 39 -0.55 -19.17 10.21
C LEU A 39 -0.50 -19.07 8.68
N GLU A 40 -1.00 -20.07 7.96
CA GLU A 40 -1.10 -20.02 6.48
C GLU A 40 -2.01 -18.87 6.04
N VAL A 41 -3.19 -18.75 6.64
CA VAL A 41 -4.12 -17.64 6.39
C VAL A 41 -3.49 -16.31 6.79
N GLN A 42 -2.73 -16.25 7.88
CA GLN A 42 -2.03 -15.03 8.28
C GLN A 42 -1.00 -14.61 7.25
N VAL A 43 -0.18 -15.53 6.74
CA VAL A 43 0.81 -15.24 5.69
C VAL A 43 0.10 -14.72 4.45
N GLU A 44 -0.97 -15.40 4.03
CA GLU A 44 -1.73 -14.99 2.85
C GLU A 44 -2.36 -13.61 3.06
N ALA A 45 -3.04 -13.38 4.19
CA ALA A 45 -3.60 -12.09 4.54
C ALA A 45 -2.53 -11.01 4.55
N TYR A 46 -1.37 -11.27 5.14
CA TYR A 46 -0.30 -10.30 5.25
C TYR A 46 0.39 -9.96 3.92
N VAL A 47 0.42 -10.91 2.98
CA VAL A 47 1.03 -10.75 1.66
C VAL A 47 0.04 -10.16 0.64
N VAL A 48 -1.22 -10.58 0.69
CA VAL A 48 -2.28 -10.16 -0.24
C VAL A 48 -2.83 -8.78 0.14
N LEU A 49 -2.95 -8.48 1.43
CA LEU A 49 -3.51 -7.21 1.87
C LEU A 49 -2.43 -6.13 1.80
N VAL A 50 -2.66 -5.14 0.94
CA VAL A 50 -1.77 -4.00 0.61
C VAL A 50 -1.29 -3.22 1.85
N HIS A 51 -1.93 -3.44 3.01
CA HIS A 51 -1.66 -2.74 4.26
C HIS A 51 -1.23 -3.70 5.38
N PRO A 52 0.04 -3.64 5.84
CA PRO A 52 0.58 -4.52 6.87
C PRO A 52 0.11 -4.16 8.28
N TYR A 53 -1.19 -4.20 8.52
CA TYR A 53 -1.75 -3.77 9.80
C TYR A 53 -1.20 -4.61 10.97
N PRO A 54 -0.80 -3.96 12.09
CA PRO A 54 -0.27 -4.67 13.26
C PRO A 54 -1.23 -5.72 13.84
N CYS A 55 -2.55 -5.56 13.65
CA CYS A 55 -3.56 -6.53 14.10
C CYS A 55 -3.48 -7.85 13.30
N ILE A 56 -3.29 -7.80 11.98
CA ILE A 56 -3.13 -8.99 11.12
C ILE A 56 -1.85 -9.73 11.50
N ARG A 57 -0.76 -8.98 11.69
CA ARG A 57 0.54 -9.49 12.13
C ARG A 57 0.49 -10.24 13.48
N LYS A 58 -0.47 -9.91 14.33
CA LYS A 58 -0.62 -10.46 15.69
C LYS A 58 -1.71 -11.53 15.82
N LEU A 59 -2.33 -11.94 14.72
CA LEU A 59 -3.51 -12.81 14.74
C LEU A 59 -4.67 -12.20 15.55
N ASP A 60 -4.79 -10.87 15.62
CA ASP A 60 -5.92 -10.24 16.33
C ASP A 60 -7.26 -10.60 15.67
N PHE A 61 -7.26 -10.91 14.37
CA PHE A 61 -8.44 -11.44 13.69
C PHE A 61 -8.89 -12.82 14.22
N ALA A 62 -8.04 -13.55 14.93
CA ALA A 62 -8.37 -14.82 15.56
C ALA A 62 -8.78 -14.66 17.04
N ARG A 63 -8.93 -13.43 17.53
CA ARG A 63 -9.36 -13.09 18.89
C ARG A 63 -10.75 -12.50 18.84
N PHE A 64 -11.72 -13.18 19.46
CA PHE A 64 -13.12 -12.73 19.47
C PHE A 64 -13.32 -11.66 20.55
N LYS A 65 -12.83 -10.44 20.28
CA LYS A 65 -12.92 -9.34 21.26
C LYS A 65 -14.38 -8.96 21.54
N ILE A 66 -15.28 -9.15 20.58
CA ILE A 66 -16.70 -8.86 20.73
C ILE A 66 -17.35 -9.62 21.90
N THR A 67 -16.99 -10.89 22.13
CA THR A 67 -17.61 -11.73 23.17
C THR A 67 -17.21 -11.32 24.59
N LYS A 68 -16.15 -10.52 24.72
CA LYS A 68 -15.64 -10.01 26.00
C LYS A 68 -16.26 -8.64 26.34
N HIS A 69 -17.02 -8.05 25.43
CA HIS A 69 -17.62 -6.74 25.64
C HIS A 69 -18.85 -6.84 26.56
N PRO A 70 -19.02 -5.95 27.56
CA PRO A 70 -20.17 -6.01 28.49
C PRO A 70 -21.54 -5.96 27.82
N ALA A 71 -21.65 -5.34 26.65
CA ALA A 71 -22.89 -5.26 25.88
C ALA A 71 -23.24 -6.55 25.10
N TYR A 72 -22.36 -7.55 25.02
CA TYR A 72 -22.52 -8.67 24.10
C TYR A 72 -23.78 -9.50 24.34
N ASP A 73 -24.05 -9.88 25.59
CA ASP A 73 -25.24 -10.67 25.93
C ASP A 73 -26.55 -9.93 25.57
N SER A 74 -26.58 -8.62 25.82
CA SER A 74 -27.71 -7.76 25.44
C SER A 74 -27.87 -7.66 23.91
N VAL A 75 -26.76 -7.63 23.16
CA VAL A 75 -26.76 -7.64 21.69
C VAL A 75 -27.32 -8.95 21.15
N ILE A 76 -26.88 -10.09 21.67
CA ILE A 76 -27.39 -11.41 21.26
C ILE A 76 -28.88 -11.54 21.60
N LYS A 77 -29.29 -11.07 22.80
CA LYS A 77 -30.71 -11.03 23.19
C LYS A 77 -31.53 -10.17 22.24
N LEU A 78 -31.06 -8.96 21.92
CA LEU A 78 -31.73 -8.04 20.99
C LEU A 78 -31.94 -8.69 19.62
N GLY A 79 -30.92 -9.35 19.07
CA GLY A 79 -31.03 -10.03 17.76
C GLY A 79 -32.02 -11.19 17.74
N LYS A 80 -32.20 -11.88 18.87
CA LYS A 80 -33.15 -13.00 19.00
C LYS A 80 -34.60 -12.54 19.21
N GLU A 81 -34.79 -11.42 19.88
CA GLU A 81 -36.12 -10.96 20.30
C GLU A 81 -36.73 -9.90 19.39
N ARG A 82 -35.90 -9.05 18.76
CA ARG A 82 -36.37 -7.96 17.90
C ARG A 82 -36.35 -8.38 16.44
N GLU A 83 -37.53 -8.39 15.84
CA GLU A 83 -37.69 -8.67 14.41
C GLU A 83 -36.92 -7.64 13.57
N ASN A 84 -36.24 -8.13 12.53
CA ASN A 84 -35.44 -7.31 11.61
C ASN A 84 -34.35 -6.46 12.31
N ALA A 85 -33.85 -6.88 13.47
CA ALA A 85 -32.74 -6.21 14.14
C ALA A 85 -31.45 -6.38 13.32
N ILE A 86 -31.06 -5.34 12.59
CA ILE A 86 -29.83 -5.37 11.77
C ILE A 86 -28.60 -5.24 12.66
N PHE A 87 -27.65 -6.16 12.45
CA PHE A 87 -26.28 -6.08 12.97
C PHE A 87 -25.32 -5.68 11.85
N LEU A 88 -24.56 -4.62 12.05
CA LEU A 88 -23.49 -4.16 11.15
C LEU A 88 -22.12 -4.35 11.80
N ASP A 89 -21.27 -5.16 11.17
CA ASP A 89 -19.85 -5.33 11.50
C ASP A 89 -19.02 -4.39 10.59
N LEU A 90 -18.49 -3.28 11.13
CA LEU A 90 -17.74 -2.29 10.35
C LEU A 90 -16.61 -1.63 11.15
N PRO A 91 -15.34 -1.75 10.72
CA PRO A 91 -14.82 -2.61 9.64
C PRO A 91 -14.79 -4.08 10.08
N CYS A 92 -15.25 -5.00 9.23
CA CYS A 92 -15.35 -6.42 9.59
C CYS A 92 -14.04 -7.20 9.48
N CYS A 93 -13.04 -6.68 8.76
CA CYS A 93 -11.83 -7.41 8.39
C CYS A 93 -12.21 -8.79 7.80
N VAL A 94 -11.63 -9.88 8.30
CA VAL A 94 -11.91 -11.24 7.84
C VAL A 94 -13.23 -11.84 8.38
N GLY A 95 -14.07 -11.04 9.04
CA GLY A 95 -15.43 -11.44 9.45
C GLY A 95 -15.50 -12.37 10.66
N SER A 96 -14.52 -12.31 11.57
CA SER A 96 -14.50 -13.18 12.75
C SER A 96 -15.63 -12.86 13.73
N ASP A 97 -15.86 -11.58 14.00
CA ASP A 97 -16.85 -11.12 14.98
C ASP A 97 -18.30 -11.38 14.50
N SER A 98 -18.61 -11.08 13.24
CA SER A 98 -19.91 -11.46 12.64
C SER A 98 -20.19 -12.97 12.67
N ARG A 99 -19.17 -13.83 12.50
CA ARG A 99 -19.34 -15.30 12.56
C ARG A 99 -19.63 -15.82 13.96
N ILE A 100 -18.98 -15.26 14.98
CA ILE A 100 -19.29 -15.65 16.36
C ILE A 100 -20.67 -15.18 16.78
N VAL A 101 -21.08 -13.96 16.38
CA VAL A 101 -22.43 -13.41 16.59
C VAL A 101 -23.51 -14.31 16.00
N ILE A 102 -23.31 -14.78 14.76
CA ILE A 102 -24.24 -15.73 14.12
C ILE A 102 -24.23 -17.09 14.82
N ALA A 103 -23.05 -17.61 15.18
CA ALA A 103 -22.91 -18.89 15.89
C ALA A 103 -23.60 -18.87 17.27
N ASP A 104 -23.66 -17.73 17.94
CA ASP A 104 -24.34 -17.55 19.24
C ASP A 104 -25.83 -17.20 19.09
N GLY A 105 -26.33 -17.15 17.85
CA GLY A 105 -27.77 -17.18 17.52
C GLY A 105 -28.37 -15.86 17.06
N TYR A 106 -27.56 -14.90 16.61
CA TYR A 106 -28.07 -13.75 15.88
C TYR A 106 -28.55 -14.19 14.47
N PRO A 107 -29.73 -13.77 13.98
CA PRO A 107 -30.23 -14.17 12.67
C PRO A 107 -29.28 -13.74 11.55
N ARG A 108 -28.76 -14.71 10.79
CA ARG A 108 -27.73 -14.49 9.76
C ARG A 108 -28.18 -13.53 8.67
N GLU A 109 -29.44 -13.62 8.29
CA GLU A 109 -30.12 -12.75 7.31
C GLU A 109 -30.15 -11.27 7.73
N ASN A 110 -29.96 -10.98 9.02
CA ASN A 110 -29.93 -9.63 9.56
C ASN A 110 -28.50 -9.12 9.80
N VAL A 111 -27.48 -9.89 9.42
CA VAL A 111 -26.08 -9.50 9.59
C VAL A 111 -25.52 -8.93 8.29
N ILE A 112 -24.94 -7.74 8.38
CA ILE A 112 -24.25 -7.04 7.30
C ILE A 112 -22.80 -6.87 7.73
N THR A 113 -21.89 -7.13 6.79
CA THR A 113 -20.46 -6.96 6.97
C THR A 113 -19.95 -5.94 5.96
N SER A 114 -19.01 -5.11 6.36
CA SER A 114 -18.47 -4.06 5.49
C SER A 114 -17.02 -3.77 5.80
N ASP A 115 -16.23 -3.59 4.75
CA ASP A 115 -14.82 -3.19 4.83
C ASP A 115 -14.41 -2.47 3.53
N LEU A 116 -13.26 -1.81 3.57
CA LEU A 116 -12.73 -1.05 2.43
C LEU A 116 -12.33 -1.97 1.27
N HIS A 117 -11.85 -3.19 1.57
CA HIS A 117 -11.33 -4.14 0.60
C HIS A 117 -12.04 -5.49 0.69
N ALA A 118 -12.61 -5.98 -0.43
CA ALA A 118 -13.24 -7.29 -0.51
C ALA A 118 -12.27 -8.48 -0.30
N ASP A 119 -10.97 -8.25 -0.45
CA ASP A 119 -9.94 -9.25 -0.21
C ASP A 119 -9.97 -9.76 1.23
N TYR A 120 -10.27 -8.89 2.22
CA TYR A 120 -10.44 -9.29 3.61
C TYR A 120 -11.54 -10.34 3.78
N TRP A 121 -12.68 -10.12 3.13
CA TRP A 121 -13.81 -11.03 3.19
C TRP A 121 -13.50 -12.37 2.50
N THR A 122 -12.79 -12.32 1.37
CA THR A 122 -12.30 -13.51 0.65
C THR A 122 -11.35 -14.35 1.52
N ILE A 123 -10.42 -13.70 2.22
CA ILE A 123 -9.54 -14.34 3.19
C ILE A 123 -10.36 -14.92 4.36
N GLY A 124 -11.40 -14.23 4.81
CA GLY A 124 -12.35 -14.74 5.80
C GLY A 124 -13.00 -16.05 5.38
N HIS A 125 -13.46 -16.16 4.14
CA HIS A 125 -13.98 -17.42 3.61
C HIS A 125 -12.96 -18.56 3.68
N LYS A 126 -11.69 -18.29 3.36
CA LYS A 126 -10.59 -19.28 3.51
C LYS A 126 -10.35 -19.65 4.97
N LEU A 127 -10.29 -18.66 5.87
CA LEU A 127 -10.10 -18.85 7.30
C LEU A 127 -11.16 -19.77 7.89
N PHE A 128 -12.42 -19.55 7.55
CA PHE A 128 -13.53 -20.29 8.13
C PHE A 128 -13.98 -21.48 7.27
N LYS A 129 -13.23 -21.81 6.20
CA LYS A 129 -13.53 -22.90 5.26
C LYS A 129 -14.97 -22.84 4.73
N THR A 130 -15.41 -21.63 4.38
CA THR A 130 -16.73 -21.36 3.79
C THR A 130 -16.56 -20.76 2.40
N THR A 131 -17.68 -20.60 1.70
CA THR A 131 -17.80 -19.90 0.42
C THR A 131 -19.00 -18.95 0.50
N PRO A 132 -19.16 -18.00 -0.41
CA PRO A 132 -20.36 -17.16 -0.47
C PRO A 132 -21.66 -17.98 -0.54
N GLU A 133 -21.64 -19.17 -1.14
CA GLU A 133 -22.80 -20.06 -1.26
C GLU A 133 -23.10 -20.80 0.05
N THR A 134 -22.05 -21.25 0.75
CA THR A 134 -22.22 -21.98 2.03
C THR A 134 -22.39 -21.03 3.22
N TYR A 135 -22.00 -19.76 3.07
CA TYR A 135 -22.15 -18.72 4.08
C TYR A 135 -22.58 -17.38 3.45
N PRO A 136 -23.84 -17.27 2.96
CA PRO A 136 -24.33 -16.04 2.33
C PRO A 136 -24.69 -15.00 3.38
N VAL A 137 -23.68 -14.29 3.87
CA VAL A 137 -23.79 -13.04 4.63
C VAL A 137 -23.49 -11.89 3.68
N LEU A 138 -24.27 -10.82 3.75
CA LEU A 138 -24.08 -9.65 2.90
C LEU A 138 -22.76 -8.95 3.24
N PHE A 139 -21.90 -8.81 2.24
CA PHE A 139 -20.66 -8.03 2.32
C PHE A 139 -20.78 -6.80 1.41
N LEU A 140 -20.59 -5.61 1.97
CA LEU A 140 -20.57 -4.34 1.26
C LEU A 140 -19.15 -3.79 1.25
N GLN A 141 -18.51 -3.78 0.08
CA GLN A 141 -17.23 -3.10 -0.07
C GLN A 141 -17.46 -1.59 -0.20
N GLY A 142 -16.77 -0.78 0.59
CA GLY A 142 -16.80 0.67 0.39
C GLY A 142 -15.96 1.47 1.37
N ASP A 143 -15.61 2.68 0.95
CA ASP A 143 -15.02 3.69 1.82
C ASP A 143 -16.14 4.40 2.59
N ILE A 144 -16.09 4.35 3.92
CA ILE A 144 -17.09 5.00 4.80
C ILE A 144 -17.16 6.52 4.58
N PHE A 145 -16.10 7.15 4.09
CA PHE A 145 -16.06 8.58 3.77
C PHE A 145 -16.50 8.91 2.33
N ASP A 146 -16.70 7.92 1.47
CA ASP A 146 -17.27 8.14 0.14
C ASP A 146 -18.77 8.43 0.27
N SER A 147 -19.20 9.61 -0.17
CA SER A 147 -20.59 10.04 -0.15
C SER A 147 -21.53 9.16 -0.98
N ASN A 148 -21.02 8.39 -1.94
CA ASN A 148 -21.80 7.41 -2.70
C ASN A 148 -22.06 6.14 -1.89
N PHE A 149 -21.15 5.81 -0.97
CA PHE A 149 -21.28 4.65 -0.09
C PHE A 149 -22.14 4.98 1.14
N LEU A 150 -21.89 6.13 1.78
CA LEU A 150 -22.70 6.62 2.91
C LEU A 150 -22.93 8.12 2.80
N ASN A 151 -24.19 8.52 2.63
CA ASN A 151 -24.58 9.92 2.50
C ASN A 151 -24.37 10.69 3.82
N PRO A 152 -23.43 11.66 3.86
CA PRO A 152 -23.08 12.39 5.08
C PRO A 152 -24.10 13.45 5.49
N ARG A 153 -25.11 13.73 4.65
CA ARG A 153 -26.11 14.79 4.89
C ARG A 153 -27.32 14.31 5.69
N VAL A 154 -27.33 13.06 6.11
CA VAL A 154 -28.43 12.47 6.86
C VAL A 154 -28.07 12.50 8.34
N SER A 155 -28.90 13.20 9.12
CA SER A 155 -28.77 13.25 10.58
C SER A 155 -29.47 12.06 11.24
N PRO A 156 -29.12 11.73 12.49
CA PRO A 156 -29.90 10.80 13.31
C PRO A 156 -31.35 11.27 13.45
N VAL A 157 -32.24 10.32 13.73
CA VAL A 157 -33.66 10.59 14.00
C VAL A 157 -34.01 10.13 15.41
N ASP A 158 -35.02 10.75 16.01
CA ASP A 158 -35.47 10.47 17.37
C ASP A 158 -36.57 9.42 17.42
N THR A 159 -37.43 9.38 16.39
CA THR A 159 -38.61 8.53 16.38
C THR A 159 -38.75 7.75 15.07
N PRO A 160 -39.29 6.52 15.11
CA PRO A 160 -39.52 5.72 13.90
C PRO A 160 -40.36 6.43 12.83
N SER A 161 -41.26 7.33 13.23
CA SER A 161 -42.08 8.13 12.29
C SER A 161 -41.29 9.09 11.41
N GLN A 162 -40.05 9.41 11.78
CA GLN A 162 -39.17 10.29 10.98
C GLN A 162 -38.41 9.53 9.89
N ILE A 163 -38.45 8.19 9.90
CA ILE A 163 -37.81 7.35 8.89
C ILE A 163 -38.59 7.46 7.58
N LYS A 164 -37.97 8.03 6.55
CA LYS A 164 -38.60 8.26 5.25
C LYS A 164 -38.51 7.07 4.30
N ASN A 165 -37.48 6.24 4.46
CA ASN A 165 -37.19 5.14 3.55
C ASN A 165 -37.63 3.82 4.18
N PRO A 166 -38.35 2.94 3.46
CA PRO A 166 -38.69 1.61 3.97
C PRO A 166 -37.42 0.78 4.17
N LEU A 167 -37.47 -0.16 5.12
CA LEU A 167 -36.39 -1.12 5.34
C LEU A 167 -36.17 -1.93 4.04
N PRO A 168 -34.97 -1.90 3.44
CA PRO A 168 -34.70 -2.71 2.26
C PRO A 168 -34.59 -4.21 2.61
N SER A 169 -34.94 -5.08 1.66
CA SER A 169 -34.72 -6.52 1.81
C SER A 169 -33.21 -6.82 1.80
N LEU A 170 -32.71 -7.39 2.91
CA LEU A 170 -31.30 -7.74 3.08
C LEU A 170 -30.88 -8.96 2.24
N ALA A 171 -31.84 -9.78 1.83
CA ALA A 171 -31.63 -10.94 0.97
C ALA A 171 -31.45 -10.56 -0.51
N SER A 172 -31.65 -9.28 -0.87
CA SER A 172 -31.61 -8.80 -2.24
C SER A 172 -30.19 -8.39 -2.66
N SER A 173 -29.77 -8.82 -3.85
CA SER A 173 -28.52 -8.40 -4.51
C SER A 173 -28.49 -6.90 -4.89
N THR A 174 -29.44 -6.10 -4.41
CA THR A 174 -29.62 -4.67 -4.74
C THR A 174 -29.04 -3.73 -3.69
N LEU A 175 -28.62 -4.24 -2.53
CA LEU A 175 -27.91 -3.43 -1.54
C LEU A 175 -26.45 -3.28 -1.97
N THR A 176 -26.07 -2.05 -2.30
CA THR A 176 -24.71 -1.71 -2.76
C THR A 176 -24.07 -0.63 -1.89
N SER A 177 -24.84 0.02 -1.01
CA SER A 177 -24.34 1.11 -0.16
C SER A 177 -25.02 1.14 1.21
N LEU A 178 -24.33 1.70 2.22
CA LEU A 178 -24.88 1.88 3.56
C LEU A 178 -25.95 2.97 3.64
N THR A 179 -25.97 3.89 2.66
CA THR A 179 -27.04 4.91 2.53
C THR A 179 -28.43 4.28 2.51
N GLN A 180 -28.57 3.09 1.90
CA GLN A 180 -29.86 2.41 1.76
C GLN A 180 -30.44 1.92 3.10
N ILE A 181 -29.61 1.78 4.14
CA ILE A 181 -30.00 1.27 5.46
C ILE A 181 -29.87 2.33 6.58
N GLN A 182 -29.76 3.62 6.23
CA GLN A 182 -29.76 4.71 7.22
C GLN A 182 -31.02 4.67 8.08
N HIS A 183 -30.84 4.89 9.39
CA HIS A 183 -31.86 4.78 10.44
C HIS A 183 -32.44 3.39 10.71
N HIS A 184 -31.89 2.33 10.09
CA HIS A 184 -32.41 0.97 10.24
C HIS A 184 -31.50 0.03 11.04
N VAL A 185 -30.25 0.45 11.32
CA VAL A 185 -29.26 -0.43 11.96
C VAL A 185 -29.48 -0.48 13.46
N SER A 186 -29.77 -1.67 14.00
CA SER A 186 -30.04 -1.84 15.43
C SER A 186 -28.75 -1.97 16.25
N VAL A 187 -27.74 -2.64 15.68
CA VAL A 187 -26.45 -2.86 16.34
C VAL A 187 -25.34 -2.50 15.37
N ILE A 188 -24.46 -1.60 15.77
CA ILE A 188 -23.23 -1.32 15.04
C ILE A 188 -22.03 -1.73 15.90
N TYR A 189 -21.31 -2.75 15.46
CA TYR A 189 -20.04 -3.13 16.05
C TYR A 189 -18.91 -2.43 15.30
N THR A 190 -18.11 -1.64 16.02
CA THR A 190 -16.94 -0.96 15.46
C THR A 190 -15.80 -0.96 16.46
N SER A 191 -14.77 -1.75 16.16
CA SER A 191 -13.63 -1.96 17.05
C SER A 191 -12.33 -1.74 16.29
N SER A 192 -11.33 -1.19 16.98
CA SER A 192 -10.01 -0.92 16.40
C SER A 192 -10.04 -0.11 15.08
N PHE A 193 -10.91 0.90 15.00
CA PHE A 193 -11.17 1.66 13.78
C PHE A 193 -11.04 3.18 13.93
N PHE A 194 -11.73 3.79 14.89
CA PHE A 194 -11.67 5.24 15.10
C PHE A 194 -10.22 5.74 15.29
N HIS A 195 -9.43 4.97 16.05
CA HIS A 195 -8.04 5.30 16.33
C HIS A 195 -7.11 5.28 15.09
N LEU A 196 -7.61 4.88 13.91
CA LEU A 196 -6.86 4.98 12.65
C LEU A 196 -6.81 6.42 12.12
N PHE A 197 -7.66 7.32 12.62
CA PHE A 197 -7.88 8.64 12.04
C PHE A 197 -7.55 9.78 13.00
N GLY A 198 -7.41 10.99 12.45
CA GLY A 198 -7.31 12.23 13.21
C GLY A 198 -8.64 12.60 13.90
N GLU A 199 -8.60 13.60 14.76
CA GLU A 199 -9.77 14.03 15.56
C GLU A 199 -10.95 14.45 14.67
N TYR A 200 -10.68 15.21 13.61
CA TYR A 200 -11.69 15.71 12.69
C TYR A 200 -12.40 14.58 11.92
N GLU A 201 -11.63 13.61 11.43
CA GLU A 201 -12.18 12.42 10.77
C GLU A 201 -12.96 11.54 11.76
N GLN A 202 -12.50 11.39 13.00
CA GLN A 202 -13.24 10.66 14.05
C GLN A 202 -14.59 11.34 14.36
N GLN A 203 -14.64 12.67 14.37
CA GLN A 203 -15.89 13.42 14.50
C GLN A 203 -16.85 13.15 13.32
N LYS A 204 -16.35 13.12 12.08
CA LYS A 204 -17.15 12.75 10.92
C LYS A 204 -17.69 11.32 11.03
N LEU A 205 -16.83 10.37 11.44
CA LEU A 205 -17.25 8.98 11.65
C LEU A 205 -18.39 8.91 12.65
N ALA A 206 -18.31 9.60 13.80
CA ALA A 206 -19.39 9.59 14.78
C ALA A 206 -20.75 9.97 14.17
N HIS A 207 -20.79 11.01 13.31
CA HIS A 207 -22.01 11.40 12.61
C HIS A 207 -22.48 10.37 11.58
N LEU A 208 -21.56 9.80 10.81
CA LEU A 208 -21.86 8.76 9.83
C LEU A 208 -22.46 7.52 10.50
N PHE A 209 -21.84 7.03 11.58
CA PHE A 209 -22.34 5.91 12.37
C PHE A 209 -23.69 6.23 13.01
N ALA A 210 -23.85 7.44 13.56
CA ALA A 210 -25.11 7.87 14.15
C ALA A 210 -26.27 7.95 13.12
N SER A 211 -25.97 8.31 11.86
CA SER A 211 -26.96 8.33 10.77
C SER A 211 -27.51 6.94 10.42
N LEU A 212 -26.78 5.87 10.73
CA LEU A 212 -27.19 4.49 10.48
C LEU A 212 -28.08 3.94 11.59
N LEU A 213 -27.91 4.45 12.82
CA LEU A 213 -28.52 3.90 14.01
C LEU A 213 -30.05 4.05 13.99
N SER A 214 -30.73 2.97 14.37
CA SER A 214 -32.19 2.96 14.52
C SER A 214 -32.63 3.76 15.74
N PRO A 215 -33.70 4.59 15.64
CA PRO A 215 -34.24 5.35 16.78
C PRO A 215 -34.92 4.48 17.84
N LEU A 216 -35.12 3.18 17.55
CA LEU A 216 -35.83 2.30 18.46
C LEU A 216 -34.98 2.02 19.73
N PRO A 217 -35.58 2.05 20.93
CA PRO A 217 -34.87 1.78 22.17
C PRO A 217 -34.11 0.45 22.15
N GLY A 218 -32.93 0.45 22.74
CA GLY A 218 -32.02 -0.70 22.76
C GLY A 218 -31.07 -0.78 21.55
N SER A 219 -31.22 0.08 20.55
CA SER A 219 -30.23 0.19 19.47
C SER A 219 -28.90 0.73 20.02
N ILE A 220 -27.77 0.19 19.54
CA ILE A 220 -26.46 0.41 20.18
C ILE A 220 -25.32 0.50 19.16
N ILE A 221 -24.35 1.38 19.44
CA ILE A 221 -23.02 1.41 18.82
C ILE A 221 -22.02 0.98 19.89
N PHE A 222 -21.20 -0.04 19.64
CA PHE A 222 -20.23 -0.53 20.63
C PHE A 222 -18.96 -1.10 20.00
N GLY A 223 -17.92 -1.21 20.82
CA GLY A 223 -16.62 -1.75 20.44
C GLY A 223 -15.49 -1.17 21.28
N SER A 224 -14.24 -1.45 20.92
CA SER A 224 -13.07 -1.03 21.69
C SER A 224 -12.09 -0.24 20.82
N GLN A 225 -11.57 0.86 21.36
CA GLN A 225 -10.65 1.75 20.64
C GLN A 225 -9.41 2.03 21.48
N MET A 226 -8.28 2.30 20.82
CA MET A 226 -7.10 2.75 21.51
C MET A 226 -7.30 4.19 22.00
N GLY A 227 -7.06 4.44 23.29
CA GLY A 227 -7.25 5.75 23.91
C GLY A 227 -6.07 6.21 24.79
N THR A 228 -6.32 7.25 25.57
CA THR A 228 -5.46 7.70 26.68
C THR A 228 -6.22 7.56 28.00
N SER A 229 -5.48 7.55 29.11
CA SER A 229 -6.08 7.57 30.46
C SER A 229 -6.47 8.99 30.87
N ASP A 230 -7.53 9.09 31.66
CA ASP A 230 -7.82 10.24 32.52
C ASP A 230 -6.92 10.14 33.77
N THR A 231 -5.66 10.55 33.67
CA THR A 231 -4.83 10.75 34.89
C THR A 231 -4.83 12.23 35.22
N GLU A 232 -4.83 12.57 36.52
CA GLU A 232 -4.95 13.96 37.02
C GLU A 232 -3.90 14.93 36.42
N ASP A 233 -2.75 14.43 35.97
CA ASP A 233 -1.66 15.19 35.34
C ASP A 233 -1.73 15.30 33.80
N HIS A 234 -2.79 14.81 33.16
CA HIS A 234 -2.94 14.82 31.71
C HIS A 234 -4.25 15.46 31.25
N ASP A 235 -4.15 16.29 30.22
CA ASP A 235 -5.26 16.98 29.57
C ASP A 235 -6.42 16.00 29.24
N LYS A 236 -7.62 16.30 29.76
CA LYS A 236 -8.85 15.55 29.55
C LYS A 236 -9.32 15.60 28.09
N SER A 237 -8.71 16.44 27.24
CA SER A 237 -9.05 16.57 25.83
C SER A 237 -8.65 15.36 24.97
N GLY A 238 -7.76 14.49 25.42
CA GLY A 238 -7.15 13.44 24.58
C GLY A 238 -5.78 13.87 24.08
N LYS A 239 -5.15 13.08 23.20
CA LYS A 239 -3.80 13.37 22.69
C LYS A 239 -3.63 12.97 21.23
N ILE A 240 -2.95 13.81 20.46
CA ILE A 240 -2.41 13.43 19.16
C ILE A 240 -1.37 12.33 19.40
N ARG A 241 -1.57 11.19 18.74
CA ARG A 241 -0.59 10.11 18.68
C ARG A 241 -0.06 10.03 17.26
N TYR A 242 1.25 10.21 17.15
CA TYR A 242 1.93 9.80 15.93
C TYR A 242 2.04 8.29 15.91
N THR A 243 1.47 7.66 14.88
CA THR A 243 1.70 6.24 14.62
C THR A 243 2.50 6.10 13.33
N ALA A 244 3.58 5.32 13.38
CA ALA A 244 4.47 5.13 12.24
C ALA A 244 3.77 4.53 10.99
N SER A 245 2.56 3.96 11.16
CA SER A 245 1.80 3.28 10.10
C SER A 245 0.59 4.07 9.56
N LEU A 246 0.08 5.09 10.28
CA LEU A 246 -1.19 5.77 9.93
C LEU A 246 -1.09 7.30 9.97
N GLY A 247 0.06 7.87 10.36
CA GLY A 247 0.23 9.31 10.51
C GLY A 247 -0.34 9.83 11.84
N ASN A 248 -0.96 11.01 11.80
CA ASN A 248 -1.56 11.67 12.96
C ASN A 248 -2.90 11.01 13.32
N ALA A 249 -2.88 10.11 14.30
CA ALA A 249 -4.09 9.59 14.92
C ALA A 249 -4.45 10.43 16.17
N PHE A 250 -5.72 10.44 16.55
CA PHE A 250 -6.14 11.04 17.82
C PHE A 250 -6.56 9.95 18.81
N ALA A 251 -5.99 9.98 20.02
CA ALA A 251 -6.36 9.08 21.10
C ALA A 251 -7.21 9.84 22.12
N HIS A 252 -8.52 9.59 22.09
CA HIS A 252 -9.44 10.15 23.06
C HIS A 252 -9.16 9.65 24.48
N SER A 253 -9.39 10.53 25.45
CA SER A 253 -9.59 10.15 26.84
C SER A 253 -11.05 9.65 27.01
N PRO A 254 -11.42 9.02 28.13
CA PRO A 254 -12.83 8.75 28.41
C PRO A 254 -13.70 10.01 28.36
N ALA A 255 -13.22 11.15 28.87
CA ALA A 255 -13.95 12.41 28.82
C ALA A 255 -14.17 12.90 27.37
N SER A 256 -13.12 12.95 26.54
CA SER A 256 -13.25 13.44 25.16
C SER A 256 -13.91 12.44 24.23
N TRP A 257 -13.85 11.13 24.54
CA TRP A 257 -14.64 10.11 23.84
C TRP A 257 -16.13 10.30 24.10
N LYS A 258 -16.52 10.66 25.33
CA LYS A 258 -17.91 11.02 25.63
C LYS A 258 -18.33 12.30 24.89
N GLU A 259 -17.46 13.30 24.88
CA GLU A 259 -17.69 14.57 24.18
C GLU A 259 -17.86 14.39 22.66
N LEU A 260 -17.16 13.43 22.04
CA LEU A 260 -17.32 13.08 20.63
C LEU A 260 -18.78 12.75 20.25
N TRP A 261 -19.50 12.08 21.14
CA TRP A 261 -20.87 11.61 20.90
C TRP A 261 -21.94 12.59 21.34
N THR A 262 -21.79 13.20 22.53
CA THR A 262 -22.83 14.04 23.15
C THR A 262 -22.39 15.49 23.43
N GLY A 263 -21.20 15.89 22.96
CA GLY A 263 -20.71 17.26 23.09
C GLY A 263 -21.37 18.20 22.09
N LYS A 264 -20.96 19.47 22.11
CA LYS A 264 -21.47 20.53 21.22
C LYS A 264 -21.45 20.15 19.74
N ASN A 265 -20.48 19.32 19.39
CA ASN A 265 -20.10 18.93 18.06
C ASN A 265 -20.42 17.46 17.76
N GLY A 266 -21.12 16.78 18.68
CA GLY A 266 -21.51 15.38 18.54
C GLY A 266 -22.85 15.20 17.82
N PRO A 267 -23.14 13.99 17.34
CA PRO A 267 -24.38 13.69 16.63
C PRO A 267 -25.62 13.60 17.52
N PHE A 268 -25.45 13.48 18.84
CA PHE A 268 -26.56 13.31 19.78
C PHE A 268 -26.53 14.39 20.87
N THR A 269 -27.70 14.68 21.42
CA THR A 269 -27.82 15.41 22.69
C THR A 269 -27.72 14.43 23.88
N PRO A 270 -27.30 14.90 25.07
CA PRO A 270 -27.14 14.05 26.25
C PRO A 270 -28.42 13.33 26.74
N ASP A 271 -29.60 13.80 26.33
CA ASP A 271 -30.90 13.21 26.66
C ASP A 271 -31.36 12.14 25.67
N GLN A 272 -30.79 12.12 24.45
CA GLN A 272 -31.11 11.12 23.43
C GLN A 272 -30.42 9.78 23.68
N VAL A 273 -29.20 9.79 24.21
CA VAL A 273 -28.35 8.59 24.32
C VAL A 273 -27.60 8.52 25.64
N SER A 274 -27.36 7.29 26.11
CA SER A 274 -26.43 7.03 27.21
C SER A 274 -25.08 6.54 26.68
N VAL A 275 -23.99 7.22 27.03
CA VAL A 275 -22.62 6.82 26.67
C VAL A 275 -21.95 6.17 27.88
N GLN A 276 -21.60 4.89 27.75
CA GLN A 276 -20.86 4.10 28.75
C GLN A 276 -19.44 3.85 28.26
N ILE A 277 -18.45 4.06 29.12
CA ILE A 277 -17.02 3.93 28.80
C ILE A 277 -16.34 3.23 29.96
N ASP A 278 -15.57 2.19 29.63
CA ASP A 278 -14.64 1.54 30.56
C ASP A 278 -13.23 1.62 30.00
N ALA A 279 -12.31 2.17 30.80
CA ALA A 279 -10.94 2.43 30.39
C ALA A 279 -10.00 1.39 30.99
N VAL A 280 -9.61 0.41 30.18
CA VAL A 280 -8.73 -0.67 30.61
C VAL A 280 -7.28 -0.37 30.21
N ARG A 281 -6.38 -0.34 31.19
CA ARG A 281 -4.94 -0.21 30.93
C ARG A 281 -4.36 -1.57 30.52
N GLU A 282 -3.99 -1.70 29.27
CA GLU A 282 -3.27 -2.87 28.77
C GLU A 282 -1.76 -2.59 28.68
N GLU A 283 -0.94 -3.35 29.40
CA GLU A 283 0.52 -3.25 29.30
C GLU A 283 1.02 -3.81 27.96
N ARG A 284 1.52 -2.92 27.10
CA ARG A 284 2.16 -3.27 25.83
C ARG A 284 3.60 -3.75 26.03
N LYS A 285 3.76 -4.98 26.55
CA LYS A 285 5.08 -5.64 26.74
C LYS A 285 5.85 -5.87 25.43
N ASP A 286 5.17 -5.80 24.29
CA ASP A 286 5.74 -5.89 22.93
C ASP A 286 6.51 -4.61 22.52
N ILE A 287 6.06 -3.43 22.97
CA ILE A 287 6.72 -2.16 22.68
C ILE A 287 7.96 -1.97 23.57
N ALA A 288 7.92 -2.43 24.82
CA ALA A 288 9.06 -2.39 25.74
C ALA A 288 10.31 -3.13 25.18
N ARG A 289 10.12 -4.16 24.36
CA ARG A 289 11.22 -4.88 23.68
C ARG A 289 11.85 -4.09 22.53
N LEU A 290 11.11 -3.21 21.87
CA LEU A 290 11.64 -2.32 20.83
C LEU A 290 12.49 -1.19 21.43
N PHE A 291 12.14 -0.72 22.63
CA PHE A 291 12.91 0.30 23.35
C PHE A 291 14.16 -0.27 24.06
N ASN A 292 14.11 -1.52 24.53
CA ASN A 292 15.27 -2.17 25.17
C ASN A 292 16.35 -2.68 24.19
N LEU A 293 16.11 -2.61 22.87
CA LEU A 293 17.10 -2.93 21.83
C LEU A 293 17.83 -1.68 21.30
N GLY A 294 17.91 -0.60 22.08
CA GLY A 294 18.79 0.52 21.76
C GLY A 294 18.49 1.18 20.41
N GLY A 295 17.32 1.80 20.25
CA GLY A 295 17.14 2.92 19.34
C GLY A 295 17.46 2.74 17.84
N GLN A 296 17.58 1.52 17.31
CA GLN A 296 17.68 1.30 15.86
C GLN A 296 16.36 0.72 15.32
N PRO A 297 15.59 1.48 14.50
CA PRO A 297 14.51 0.92 13.71
C PRO A 297 15.08 -0.21 12.85
N CYS A 298 14.42 -1.38 12.86
CA CYS A 298 14.85 -2.59 12.17
C CYS A 298 15.47 -2.29 10.79
N ILE A 299 16.77 -2.57 10.68
CA ILE A 299 17.62 -2.54 9.48
C ILE A 299 16.86 -3.05 8.23
N VAL A 300 16.07 -4.11 8.38
CA VAL A 300 15.21 -4.74 7.35
C VAL A 300 14.16 -3.81 6.69
N TYR A 301 13.61 -2.83 7.41
CA TYR A 301 12.56 -1.92 6.89
C TYR A 301 13.13 -0.88 5.92
N ARG A 302 14.36 -0.41 6.19
CA ARG A 302 15.11 0.49 5.31
C ARG A 302 15.40 -0.21 3.97
N HIS A 303 15.69 -1.52 4.00
CA HIS A 303 16.01 -2.33 2.82
C HIS A 303 14.84 -2.54 1.89
N MET A 304 13.66 -2.89 2.40
CA MET A 304 12.49 -3.13 1.54
C MET A 304 11.99 -1.86 0.83
N LEU A 305 12.14 -0.69 1.45
CA LEU A 305 11.78 0.58 0.82
C LEU A 305 12.73 0.95 -0.32
N ILE A 306 14.02 0.68 -0.15
CA ILE A 306 15.03 0.88 -1.20
C ILE A 306 14.82 -0.15 -2.33
N ILE A 307 14.55 -1.43 -2.02
CA ILE A 307 14.27 -2.48 -3.03
C ILE A 307 13.15 -2.06 -4.00
N LYS A 308 12.07 -1.44 -3.50
CA LYS A 308 10.95 -0.98 -4.34
C LYS A 308 11.29 0.20 -5.26
N GLN A 309 12.35 0.95 -4.96
CA GLN A 309 12.81 2.09 -5.76
C GLN A 309 13.83 1.67 -6.83
N ILE A 310 14.44 0.49 -6.69
CA ILE A 310 15.39 -0.03 -7.67
C ILE A 310 14.62 -0.61 -8.85
N ASN A 311 14.92 -0.12 -10.05
CA ASN A 311 14.42 -0.72 -11.29
C ASN A 311 14.94 -2.15 -11.41
N LYS A 312 14.05 -3.15 -11.54
CA LYS A 312 14.49 -4.55 -11.66
C LYS A 312 15.48 -4.74 -12.81
N LEU A 313 16.42 -5.66 -12.64
CA LEU A 313 17.32 -6.07 -13.73
C LEU A 313 16.53 -6.82 -14.79
N THR A 314 16.30 -6.19 -15.94
CA THR A 314 15.47 -6.73 -17.03
C THR A 314 16.28 -7.03 -18.29
N SER A 315 17.44 -6.39 -18.46
CA SER A 315 18.30 -6.59 -19.64
C SER A 315 19.72 -6.08 -19.39
N SER A 316 20.60 -6.27 -20.37
CA SER A 316 21.93 -5.64 -20.40
C SER A 316 21.90 -4.11 -20.34
N ASN A 317 20.78 -3.48 -20.69
CA ASN A 317 20.70 -2.03 -20.87
C ASN A 317 20.59 -1.28 -19.55
N ASN A 318 20.09 -1.93 -18.50
CA ASN A 318 20.00 -1.34 -17.17
C ASN A 318 20.94 -2.01 -16.15
N TRP A 319 21.82 -2.91 -16.60
CA TRP A 319 22.80 -3.59 -15.74
C TRP A 319 23.68 -2.63 -14.95
N HIS A 320 24.22 -1.58 -15.58
CA HIS A 320 25.15 -0.67 -14.90
C HIS A 320 24.47 0.14 -13.81
N SER A 321 23.31 0.75 -14.11
CA SER A 321 22.48 1.44 -13.12
C SER A 321 22.07 0.48 -12.00
N TRP A 322 21.54 -0.69 -12.36
CA TRP A 322 21.13 -1.71 -11.39
C TRP A 322 22.27 -2.15 -10.49
N LYS A 323 23.47 -2.36 -11.03
CA LYS A 323 24.67 -2.74 -10.28
C LYS A 323 25.07 -1.66 -9.29
N THR A 324 24.98 -0.38 -9.65
CA THR A 324 25.24 0.71 -8.73
C THR A 324 24.19 0.75 -7.62
N ASP A 325 22.92 0.66 -7.98
CA ASP A 325 21.80 0.73 -7.05
C ASP A 325 21.79 -0.45 -6.06
N ILE A 326 22.09 -1.66 -6.54
CA ILE A 326 22.14 -2.87 -5.71
C ILE A 326 23.32 -2.83 -4.73
N MET A 327 24.47 -2.27 -5.11
CA MET A 327 25.62 -2.16 -4.21
C MET A 327 25.36 -1.17 -3.07
N ILE A 328 24.70 -0.05 -3.34
CA ILE A 328 24.25 0.90 -2.30
C ILE A 328 23.26 0.22 -1.35
N LEU A 329 22.36 -0.59 -1.88
CA LEU A 329 21.43 -1.36 -1.05
C LEU A 329 22.16 -2.41 -0.20
N LEU A 330 23.12 -3.13 -0.78
CA LEU A 330 23.91 -4.12 -0.06
C LEU A 330 24.78 -3.49 1.05
N GLN A 331 25.23 -2.24 0.86
CA GLN A 331 25.93 -1.49 1.90
C GLN A 331 25.06 -1.26 3.13
N SER A 332 23.75 -1.08 2.93
CA SER A 332 22.85 -0.88 4.07
C SER A 332 22.57 -2.16 4.87
N VAL A 333 22.83 -3.36 4.33
CA VAL A 333 22.76 -4.66 5.04
C VAL A 333 24.17 -5.15 5.48
N ASP A 334 25.20 -4.31 5.41
CA ASP A 334 26.60 -4.68 5.67
C ASP A 334 27.02 -5.95 4.90
N SER A 335 26.57 -6.11 3.66
CA SER A 335 26.84 -7.28 2.81
C SER A 335 27.54 -6.92 1.50
N ASP A 336 27.81 -5.64 1.26
CA ASP A 336 28.50 -5.15 0.07
C ASP A 336 29.95 -5.62 0.01
N ASP A 337 30.67 -5.62 1.14
CA ASP A 337 32.06 -6.10 1.20
C ASP A 337 32.20 -7.60 0.89
N ILE A 338 31.21 -8.40 1.29
CA ILE A 338 31.15 -9.83 0.96
C ILE A 338 30.86 -10.05 -0.53
N VAL A 339 30.00 -9.21 -1.11
CA VAL A 339 29.57 -9.33 -2.52
C VAL A 339 30.62 -8.78 -3.48
N SER A 340 31.32 -7.71 -3.10
CA SER A 340 32.44 -7.12 -3.84
C SER A 340 33.71 -7.98 -3.76
N GLY A 341 33.83 -8.81 -2.72
CA GLY A 341 34.96 -9.70 -2.46
C GLY A 341 36.07 -9.07 -1.62
N THR A 342 35.80 -7.98 -0.90
CA THR A 342 36.72 -7.38 0.09
C THR A 342 36.72 -8.13 1.43
N GLU A 343 35.66 -8.89 1.75
CA GLU A 343 35.58 -9.76 2.94
C GLU A 343 35.60 -11.25 2.55
N GLU A 344 36.63 -11.98 2.95
CA GLU A 344 36.79 -13.42 2.70
C GLU A 344 36.11 -14.29 3.79
N GLU A 345 35.85 -15.57 3.48
CA GLU A 345 35.24 -16.52 4.42
C GLU A 345 36.15 -16.73 5.65
N LEU A 346 35.68 -16.32 6.83
CA LEU A 346 36.45 -16.38 8.08
C LEU A 346 36.42 -17.78 8.72
N THR A 347 37.53 -18.17 9.36
CA THR A 347 37.72 -19.51 9.96
C THR A 347 37.13 -19.69 11.36
N ASP A 348 36.74 -18.60 12.03
CA ASP A 348 36.12 -18.64 13.35
C ASP A 348 34.62 -18.92 13.27
N GLU A 349 34.11 -19.83 14.12
CA GLU A 349 32.77 -20.40 13.97
C GLU A 349 31.65 -19.37 14.21
N THR A 350 31.89 -18.37 15.07
CA THR A 350 30.92 -17.29 15.34
C THR A 350 30.86 -16.31 14.18
N HIS A 351 32.01 -15.88 13.66
CA HIS A 351 32.11 -14.96 12.53
C HIS A 351 31.67 -15.61 11.21
N LYS A 352 31.87 -16.93 11.05
CA LYS A 352 31.40 -17.70 9.91
C LYS A 352 29.88 -17.76 9.81
N GLN A 353 29.19 -17.87 10.96
CA GLN A 353 27.72 -17.81 11.00
C GLN A 353 27.21 -16.42 10.59
N GLU A 354 27.84 -15.36 11.08
CA GLU A 354 27.49 -13.98 10.72
C GLU A 354 27.70 -13.70 9.23
N TRP A 355 28.87 -14.08 8.69
CA TRP A 355 29.19 -14.00 7.26
C TRP A 355 28.15 -14.74 6.40
N THR A 356 27.77 -15.95 6.83
CA THR A 356 26.76 -16.76 6.12
C THR A 356 25.39 -16.10 6.11
N ILE A 357 24.98 -15.46 7.21
CA ILE A 357 23.71 -14.74 7.30
C ILE A 357 23.71 -13.54 6.35
N LYS A 358 24.74 -12.70 6.39
CA LYS A 358 24.90 -11.53 5.50
C LYS A 358 24.90 -11.94 4.03
N ASN A 359 25.62 -13.01 3.68
CA ASN A 359 25.69 -13.50 2.30
C ASN A 359 24.33 -14.07 1.79
N LYS A 360 23.52 -14.68 2.67
CA LYS A 360 22.14 -15.12 2.35
C LYS A 360 21.17 -13.94 2.23
N GLN A 361 21.36 -12.87 3.00
CA GLN A 361 20.59 -11.64 2.86
C GLN A 361 20.85 -11.00 1.50
N ALA A 362 22.11 -10.90 1.10
CA ALA A 362 22.50 -10.42 -0.23
C ALA A 362 21.84 -11.23 -1.37
N TYR A 363 21.81 -12.57 -1.25
CA TYR A 363 21.09 -13.44 -2.20
C TYR A 363 19.62 -13.04 -2.33
N THR A 364 18.93 -12.88 -1.20
CA THR A 364 17.49 -12.60 -1.14
C THR A 364 17.17 -11.25 -1.78
N VAL A 365 18.01 -10.24 -1.49
CA VAL A 365 17.90 -8.89 -2.07
C VAL A 365 18.06 -8.94 -3.59
N MET A 366 19.12 -9.58 -4.09
CA MET A 366 19.36 -9.68 -5.53
C MET A 366 18.27 -10.47 -6.26
N TRP A 367 17.72 -11.52 -5.65
CA TRP A 367 16.61 -12.29 -6.22
C TRP A 367 15.37 -11.42 -6.43
N ALA A 368 15.00 -10.63 -5.42
CA ALA A 368 13.85 -9.73 -5.48
C ALA A 368 14.02 -8.60 -6.51
N CYS A 369 15.25 -8.12 -6.68
CA CYS A 369 15.60 -7.05 -7.62
C CYS A 369 15.92 -7.53 -9.05
N THR A 370 15.82 -8.83 -9.34
CA THR A 370 16.09 -9.40 -10.67
C THR A 370 14.79 -9.91 -11.31
N ASP A 371 14.63 -9.67 -12.62
CA ASP A 371 13.49 -10.22 -13.36
C ASP A 371 13.47 -11.75 -13.33
N PRO A 372 12.29 -12.38 -13.19
CA PRO A 372 12.16 -13.85 -13.10
C PRO A 372 12.81 -14.62 -14.26
N SER A 373 12.92 -14.01 -15.46
CA SER A 373 13.58 -14.64 -16.61
C SER A 373 15.06 -14.99 -16.36
N TYR A 374 15.74 -14.29 -15.43
CA TYR A 374 17.15 -14.54 -15.10
C TYR A 374 17.34 -15.35 -13.81
N HIS A 375 16.27 -15.85 -13.18
CA HIS A 375 16.38 -16.65 -11.95
C HIS A 375 17.14 -17.97 -12.13
N HIS A 376 17.27 -18.47 -13.37
CA HIS A 376 18.16 -19.60 -13.69
C HIS A 376 19.63 -19.35 -13.29
N LEU A 377 20.08 -18.08 -13.24
CA LEU A 377 21.43 -17.72 -12.77
C LEU A 377 21.60 -17.85 -11.26
N PHE A 378 20.50 -17.90 -10.51
CA PHE A 378 20.49 -18.04 -9.04
C PHE A 378 20.47 -19.50 -8.59
N GLU A 379 20.19 -20.44 -9.50
CA GLU A 379 20.12 -21.87 -9.19
C GLU A 379 21.49 -22.43 -8.72
N GLY A 380 21.42 -23.44 -7.85
CA GLY A 380 22.58 -24.19 -7.35
C GLY A 380 23.37 -23.52 -6.22
N THR A 381 22.94 -22.36 -5.71
CA THR A 381 23.55 -21.72 -4.53
C THR A 381 22.54 -20.86 -3.77
N LYS A 382 22.85 -20.55 -2.50
CA LYS A 382 22.12 -19.56 -1.68
C LYS A 382 23.03 -18.41 -1.22
N LEU A 383 24.18 -18.26 -1.86
CA LEU A 383 25.20 -17.26 -1.51
C LEU A 383 25.13 -16.11 -2.51
N GLY A 384 24.92 -14.90 -2.00
CA GLY A 384 24.87 -13.67 -2.78
C GLY A 384 26.15 -13.41 -3.56
N SER A 385 27.33 -13.57 -2.95
CA SER A 385 28.63 -13.36 -3.61
C SER A 385 28.81 -14.20 -4.88
N VAL A 386 28.38 -15.47 -4.84
CA VAL A 386 28.42 -16.39 -5.99
C VAL A 386 27.46 -15.93 -7.09
N VAL A 387 26.24 -15.54 -6.72
CA VAL A 387 25.22 -15.06 -7.66
C VAL A 387 25.66 -13.76 -8.33
N PHE A 388 26.20 -12.80 -7.57
CA PHE A 388 26.67 -11.54 -8.12
C PHE A 388 27.79 -11.75 -9.14
N LYS A 389 28.72 -12.67 -8.88
CA LYS A 389 29.77 -13.06 -9.84
C LYS A 389 29.18 -13.65 -11.13
N LYS A 390 28.14 -14.49 -11.02
CA LYS A 390 27.43 -15.05 -12.19
C LYS A 390 26.74 -13.96 -13.01
N LEU A 391 25.98 -13.07 -12.36
CA LEU A 391 25.30 -11.94 -12.99
C LEU A 391 26.31 -11.01 -13.69
N LYS A 392 27.40 -10.67 -13.00
CA LYS A 392 28.49 -9.86 -13.53
C LYS A 392 29.09 -10.45 -14.80
N SER A 393 29.44 -11.73 -14.78
CA SER A 393 29.99 -12.44 -15.95
C SER A 393 29.00 -12.49 -17.13
N TYR A 394 27.72 -12.68 -16.85
CA TYR A 394 26.67 -12.75 -17.87
C TYR A 394 26.44 -11.41 -18.57
N PHE A 395 26.25 -10.33 -17.80
CA PHE A 395 25.88 -9.03 -18.36
C PHE A 395 27.07 -8.25 -18.90
N GLU A 396 28.25 -8.27 -18.24
CA GLU A 396 29.42 -7.52 -18.73
C GLU A 396 29.95 -8.08 -20.07
N LYS A 397 29.79 -9.38 -20.34
CA LYS A 397 30.14 -9.98 -21.63
C LYS A 397 29.24 -9.50 -22.78
N SER A 398 27.94 -9.34 -22.52
CA SER A 398 26.97 -8.83 -23.51
C SER A 398 27.14 -7.33 -23.77
N THR A 399 27.62 -6.58 -22.78
CA THR A 399 27.81 -5.13 -22.88
C THR A 399 28.84 -4.74 -23.94
N PHE A 400 29.95 -5.47 -24.13
CA PHE A 400 30.97 -5.08 -25.11
C PHE A 400 30.44 -5.03 -26.55
N SER A 401 29.80 -6.11 -27.02
CA SER A 401 29.20 -6.16 -28.36
C SER A 401 28.08 -5.12 -28.51
N HIS A 402 27.34 -4.87 -27.44
CA HIS A 402 26.25 -3.89 -27.44
C HIS A 402 26.77 -2.44 -27.45
N CYS A 403 27.87 -2.14 -26.73
CA CYS A 403 28.55 -0.85 -26.77
C CYS A 403 29.00 -0.51 -28.19
N VAL A 404 29.63 -1.46 -28.90
CA VAL A 404 30.06 -1.24 -30.29
C VAL A 404 28.86 -0.93 -31.19
N TYR A 405 27.75 -1.66 -31.04
CA TYR A 405 26.51 -1.41 -31.78
C TYR A 405 25.90 -0.03 -31.47
N LEU A 406 25.84 0.36 -30.20
CA LEU A 406 25.28 1.64 -29.79
C LEU A 406 26.17 2.81 -30.21
N TRP A 407 27.50 2.68 -30.16
CA TRP A 407 28.42 3.67 -30.72
C TRP A 407 28.23 3.84 -32.22
N LYS A 408 28.09 2.72 -32.96
CA LYS A 408 27.76 2.75 -34.38
C LYS A 408 26.41 3.43 -34.64
N THR A 409 25.42 3.19 -33.79
CA THR A 409 24.09 3.79 -33.93
C THR A 409 24.13 5.28 -33.59
N PHE A 410 24.83 5.68 -32.53
CA PHE A 410 24.99 7.06 -32.11
C PHE A 410 25.70 7.90 -33.17
N TYR A 411 26.93 7.53 -33.55
CA TYR A 411 27.67 8.24 -34.59
C TYR A 411 27.06 8.11 -36.00
N GLY A 412 26.29 7.05 -36.25
CA GLY A 412 25.64 6.77 -37.52
C GLY A 412 24.18 7.22 -37.60
N THR A 413 23.65 7.96 -36.62
CA THR A 413 22.29 8.49 -36.70
C THR A 413 22.29 9.61 -37.75
N THR A 414 21.53 9.44 -38.84
CA THR A 414 21.43 10.40 -39.95
C THR A 414 20.11 11.15 -39.94
N HIS A 415 20.14 12.44 -40.27
CA HIS A 415 18.93 13.24 -40.40
C HIS A 415 18.15 12.86 -41.67
N ASP A 416 16.91 12.43 -41.50
CA ASP A 416 15.95 12.21 -42.60
C ASP A 416 15.12 13.49 -42.81
N PRO A 417 15.29 14.21 -43.94
CA PRO A 417 14.59 15.47 -44.20
C PRO A 417 13.07 15.28 -44.43
N THR A 418 12.57 14.05 -44.54
CA THR A 418 11.13 13.77 -44.65
C THR A 418 10.42 13.79 -43.29
N LEU A 419 11.18 13.77 -42.19
CA LEU A 419 10.67 13.83 -40.82
C LEU A 419 11.04 15.16 -40.16
N PRO A 420 10.29 15.59 -39.12
CA PRO A 420 10.66 16.78 -38.37
C PRO A 420 12.06 16.68 -37.77
N ILE A 421 12.84 17.76 -37.85
CA ILE A 421 14.21 17.83 -37.28
C ILE A 421 14.26 17.44 -35.80
N HIS A 422 13.18 17.73 -35.06
CA HIS A 422 13.03 17.34 -33.66
C HIS A 422 13.12 15.82 -33.45
N SER A 423 12.55 15.02 -34.35
CA SER A 423 12.60 13.55 -34.27
C SER A 423 14.02 13.01 -34.41
N TYR A 424 14.83 13.63 -35.27
CA TYR A 424 16.25 13.32 -35.41
C TYR A 424 17.03 13.67 -34.14
N ILE A 425 16.86 14.90 -33.62
CA ILE A 425 17.51 15.34 -32.38
C ILE A 425 17.15 14.40 -31.21
N GLN A 426 15.87 14.04 -31.06
CA GLN A 426 15.43 13.12 -30.01
C GLN A 426 16.02 11.71 -30.17
N THR A 427 16.22 11.24 -31.40
CA THR A 427 16.85 9.95 -31.66
C THR A 427 18.31 9.94 -31.21
N VAL A 428 19.06 11.01 -31.53
CA VAL A 428 20.45 11.17 -31.06
C VAL A 428 20.52 11.23 -29.53
N LEU A 429 19.65 12.00 -28.87
CA LEU A 429 19.59 12.09 -27.41
C LEU A 429 19.20 10.76 -26.75
N THR A 430 18.28 10.01 -27.36
CA THR A 430 17.90 8.67 -26.90
C THR A 430 19.09 7.70 -26.99
N ASN A 431 19.87 7.76 -28.07
CA ASN A 431 21.07 6.94 -28.24
C ASN A 431 22.18 7.34 -27.26
N LYS A 432 22.37 8.64 -26.98
CA LYS A 432 23.23 9.14 -25.90
C LYS A 432 22.85 8.50 -24.57
N GLN A 433 21.56 8.58 -24.20
CA GLN A 433 21.07 8.02 -22.94
C GLN A 433 21.31 6.51 -22.84
N ARG A 434 21.21 5.77 -23.95
CA ARG A 434 21.51 4.33 -23.99
C ARG A 434 22.98 4.03 -23.71
N LEU A 435 23.91 4.85 -24.21
CA LEU A 435 25.34 4.71 -23.93
C LEU A 435 25.67 5.12 -22.48
N VAL A 436 25.05 6.19 -21.97
CA VAL A 436 25.15 6.59 -20.56
C VAL A 436 24.67 5.49 -19.61
N ASN A 437 23.58 4.81 -19.96
CA ASN A 437 23.06 3.68 -19.18
C ASN A 437 24.00 2.46 -19.14
N LEU A 438 25.01 2.40 -20.01
CA LEU A 438 26.08 1.40 -19.97
C LEU A 438 27.31 1.85 -19.17
N GLY A 439 27.27 3.03 -18.58
CA GLY A 439 28.36 3.60 -17.78
C GLY A 439 29.40 4.37 -18.60
N LEU A 440 29.05 4.80 -19.82
CA LEU A 440 29.92 5.63 -20.67
C LEU A 440 29.56 7.11 -20.48
N THR A 441 30.55 7.96 -20.28
CA THR A 441 30.35 9.42 -20.27
C THR A 441 30.40 9.94 -21.70
N ILE A 442 29.38 10.70 -22.10
CA ILE A 442 29.31 11.39 -23.41
C ILE A 442 29.05 12.85 -23.13
N GLU A 443 30.03 13.68 -23.48
CA GLU A 443 29.97 15.13 -23.28
C GLU A 443 28.98 15.78 -24.25
N ASP A 444 28.43 16.94 -23.87
CA ASP A 444 27.46 17.65 -24.71
C ASP A 444 28.08 18.12 -26.04
N ASP A 445 29.39 18.35 -26.07
CA ASP A 445 30.13 18.70 -27.30
C ASP A 445 30.16 17.53 -28.30
N GLU A 446 30.31 16.30 -27.82
CA GLU A 446 30.26 15.11 -28.69
C GLU A 446 28.85 14.94 -29.30
N VAL A 447 27.80 15.25 -28.53
CA VAL A 447 26.41 15.21 -29.01
C VAL A 447 26.17 16.29 -30.07
N LYS A 448 26.67 17.51 -29.84
CA LYS A 448 26.61 18.61 -30.81
C LYS A 448 27.29 18.20 -32.13
N ASP A 449 28.48 17.62 -32.04
CA ASP A 449 29.24 17.17 -33.20
C ASP A 449 28.49 16.11 -34.00
N VAL A 450 27.90 15.10 -33.34
CA VAL A 450 27.07 14.09 -34.03
C VAL A 450 25.86 14.71 -34.72
N ILE A 451 25.15 15.63 -34.05
CA ILE A 451 23.98 16.31 -34.62
C ILE A 451 24.39 17.08 -35.88
N LEU A 452 25.45 17.90 -35.81
CA LEU A 452 25.90 18.74 -36.91
C LEU A 452 26.56 17.93 -38.03
N MET A 453 27.31 16.88 -37.72
CA MET A 453 28.01 16.03 -38.68
C MET A 453 27.03 15.32 -39.62
N ASN A 454 25.94 14.77 -39.08
CA ASN A 454 24.98 13.95 -39.83
C ASN A 454 23.70 14.68 -40.22
N LEU A 455 23.71 16.02 -40.17
CA LEU A 455 22.62 16.87 -40.60
C LEU A 455 22.48 16.87 -42.12
N ASP A 456 21.25 16.74 -42.62
CA ASP A 456 20.97 16.78 -44.05
C ASP A 456 21.40 18.12 -44.69
N LYS A 457 21.77 18.06 -45.98
CA LYS A 457 22.22 19.20 -46.79
C LYS A 457 21.20 20.36 -46.84
N SER A 458 19.91 20.09 -46.64
CA SER A 458 18.87 21.14 -46.55
C SER A 458 19.17 22.18 -45.46
N PHE A 459 19.86 21.78 -44.39
CA PHE A 459 20.26 22.68 -43.30
C PHE A 459 21.69 23.23 -43.45
N ALA A 460 22.32 23.11 -44.63
CA ALA A 460 23.72 23.51 -44.83
C ALA A 460 24.00 24.99 -44.45
N ASN A 461 23.08 25.91 -44.74
CA ASN A 461 23.21 27.32 -44.38
C ASN A 461 23.17 27.53 -42.86
N VAL A 462 22.23 26.86 -42.18
CA VAL A 462 22.07 26.92 -40.71
C VAL A 462 23.30 26.33 -40.03
N LYS A 463 23.78 25.17 -40.51
CA LYS A 463 25.02 24.54 -40.05
C LYS A 463 26.24 25.45 -40.21
N SER A 464 26.36 26.12 -41.36
CA SER A 464 27.49 27.02 -41.64
C SER A 464 27.48 28.23 -40.70
N ASN A 465 26.30 28.80 -40.46
CA ASN A 465 26.12 29.88 -39.50
C ASN A 465 26.51 29.43 -38.08
N LEU A 466 26.00 28.29 -37.60
CA LEU A 466 26.32 27.73 -36.29
C LEU A 466 27.82 27.49 -36.09
N ILE A 467 28.51 26.98 -37.12
CA ILE A 467 29.97 26.73 -37.06
C ILE A 467 30.78 28.03 -37.10
N SER A 468 30.25 29.08 -37.74
CA SER A 468 30.95 30.37 -37.90
C SER A 468 30.82 31.34 -36.73
N HIS A 469 30.06 30.99 -35.68
CA HIS A 469 29.90 31.83 -34.50
C HIS A 469 31.24 32.03 -33.76
N THR A 470 31.48 33.25 -33.27
CA THR A 470 32.71 33.62 -32.53
C THR A 470 32.81 32.99 -31.15
N THR A 471 31.67 32.55 -30.60
CA THR A 471 31.55 31.81 -29.35
C THR A 471 30.86 30.49 -29.64
N GLU A 472 31.44 29.39 -29.18
CA GLU A 472 30.88 28.05 -29.42
C GLU A 472 29.48 27.91 -28.79
N PRO A 473 28.45 27.56 -29.58
CA PRO A 473 27.09 27.46 -29.05
C PRO A 473 26.91 26.22 -28.16
N THR A 474 26.05 26.36 -27.16
CA THR A 474 25.64 25.27 -26.27
C THR A 474 24.71 24.29 -26.99
N LEU A 475 24.56 23.07 -26.46
CA LEU A 475 23.67 22.06 -27.03
C LEU A 475 22.22 22.55 -27.12
N GLU A 476 21.73 23.31 -26.13
CA GLU A 476 20.38 23.88 -26.13
C GLU A 476 20.20 24.98 -27.19
N GLU A 477 21.21 25.82 -27.40
CA GLU A 477 21.19 26.83 -28.47
C GLU A 477 21.16 26.18 -29.86
N VAL A 478 21.98 25.14 -30.09
CA VAL A 478 21.97 24.37 -31.34
C VAL A 478 20.60 23.74 -31.59
N LYS A 479 19.99 23.11 -30.57
CA LYS A 479 18.64 22.52 -30.68
C LYS A 479 17.58 23.56 -31.01
N SER A 480 17.64 24.72 -30.36
CA SER A 480 16.69 25.82 -30.55
C SER A 480 16.78 26.40 -31.98
N ILE A 481 18.00 26.69 -32.45
CA ILE A 481 18.25 27.26 -33.78
C ILE A 481 17.83 26.29 -34.90
N LEU A 482 18.13 25.01 -34.76
CA LEU A 482 17.73 23.98 -35.73
C LEU A 482 16.20 23.83 -35.79
N SER A 483 15.52 23.88 -34.64
CA SER A 483 14.05 23.77 -34.56
C SER A 483 13.37 24.99 -35.18
N ALA A 484 13.83 26.21 -34.87
CA ALA A 484 13.29 27.45 -35.42
C ALA A 484 13.49 27.58 -36.94
N SER A 485 14.62 27.07 -37.45
CA SER A 485 14.92 27.10 -38.89
C SER A 485 13.98 26.19 -39.70
N SER A 486 13.52 25.08 -39.12
CA SER A 486 12.54 24.18 -39.75
C SER A 486 11.14 24.80 -39.86
N GLU A 487 10.74 25.64 -38.90
CA GLU A 487 9.45 26.34 -38.92
C GLU A 487 9.43 27.45 -39.99
N ALA A 488 10.54 28.18 -40.15
CA ALA A 488 10.68 29.24 -41.13
C ALA A 488 10.62 28.75 -42.59
N ASP A 489 11.15 27.55 -42.88
CA ASP A 489 11.08 26.94 -44.21
C ASP A 489 9.69 26.35 -44.53
N ASN A 490 8.98 25.81 -43.53
CA ASN A 490 7.58 25.38 -43.71
C ASN A 490 6.65 26.56 -44.02
N VAL A 491 6.81 27.70 -43.33
CA VAL A 491 6.00 28.92 -43.58
C VAL A 491 6.23 29.48 -44.98
N LYS A 492 7.48 29.53 -45.46
CA LYS A 492 7.79 29.96 -46.84
C LYS A 492 7.23 29.03 -47.91
N THR A 493 7.16 27.72 -47.62
CA THR A 493 6.62 26.72 -48.54
C THR A 493 5.10 26.80 -48.62
N GLU A 494 4.41 27.02 -47.50
CA GLU A 494 2.96 27.27 -47.45
C GLU A 494 2.56 28.59 -48.12
N GLU A 495 3.30 29.68 -47.89
CA GLU A 495 3.05 30.96 -48.56
C GLU A 495 3.24 30.85 -50.09
N SER A 496 4.27 30.11 -50.53
CA SER A 496 4.53 29.86 -51.95
C SER A 496 3.45 28.98 -52.60
N MET A 497 2.94 27.96 -51.89
CA MET A 497 1.82 27.13 -52.35
C MET A 497 0.49 27.91 -52.39
N MET A 498 0.21 28.74 -51.39
CA MET A 498 -0.95 29.63 -51.37
C MET A 498 -0.92 30.66 -52.50
N LEU A 499 0.27 31.17 -52.85
CA LEU A 499 0.45 32.08 -53.98
C LEU A 499 0.27 31.37 -55.33
N ALA A 500 0.67 30.11 -55.44
CA ALA A 500 0.46 29.29 -56.64
C ALA A 500 -1.02 28.86 -56.82
N MET A 501 -1.77 28.65 -55.74
CA MET A 501 -3.21 28.37 -55.78
C MET A 501 -4.06 29.60 -56.11
N LYS A 502 -3.57 30.82 -55.86
CA LYS A 502 -4.23 32.08 -56.27
C LYS A 502 -4.01 32.45 -57.74
N ASN A 503 -3.06 31.80 -58.42
CA ASN A 503 -2.71 32.05 -59.83
C ASN A 503 -3.16 30.94 -60.80
N LYS A 504 -4.04 30.03 -60.35
CA LYS A 504 -4.86 29.14 -61.18
C LYS A 504 -6.32 29.54 -61.02
#